data_AF-A0A3C0BAM4-F1
#
_entry.id   AF-A0A3C0BAM4-F1
#
_cell.length_a   1.000
_cell.length_b   1.000
_cell.length_c   1.000
_cell.angle_alpha   90.00
_cell.angle_beta   90.00
_cell.angle_gamma   90.00
#
_symmetry.space_group_name_H-M   'P 1'
#
loop_
_entity.id
_entity.type
_entity.pdbx_description
1 polymer ?
#
loop_
_entity_poly.entity_id
_entity_poly.type
_entity_poly.pdbx_seq_one_letter_code
_entity_poly.pdbx_strand_id
1 'polypeptide(L)'
;RGQGEVIQVNTYTPLGQLKQKKISEGNTILQTIDYTYNIRGWLTSINNPSQVSINGDLFAMNLHYNTEDAGLSNQPMYSGNISAMEWQTVQTTGHTPPVTTGRKAYVYRYDELSRLALGEFHENNSGSWQ
;
A
#
# COMPACT_ATOMS: atom_id res chain seq x y z
N ARG A 1 -10.53 -38.66 -8.58
CA ARG A 1 -11.01 -37.50 -7.78
C ARG A 1 -9.98 -36.40 -7.97
N GLY A 2 -10.36 -35.25 -8.53
CA GLY A 2 -9.43 -34.12 -8.65
C GLY A 2 -9.01 -33.65 -7.26
N GLN A 3 -7.71 -33.43 -7.05
CA GLN A 3 -7.27 -32.77 -5.84
C GLN A 3 -7.74 -31.31 -5.90
N GLY A 4 -8.39 -30.83 -4.84
CA GLY A 4 -8.77 -29.42 -4.76
C GLY A 4 -7.51 -28.56 -4.72
N GLU A 5 -7.50 -27.49 -5.50
CA GLU A 5 -6.39 -26.56 -5.54
C GLU A 5 -6.67 -25.36 -4.63
N VAL A 6 -5.69 -24.99 -3.81
CA VAL A 6 -5.80 -23.77 -2.99
C VAL A 6 -5.43 -22.59 -3.87
N ILE A 7 -6.41 -21.74 -4.15
CA ILE A 7 -6.19 -20.50 -4.93
C ILE A 7 -5.96 -19.28 -4.04
N GLN A 8 -6.41 -19.35 -2.76
CA GLN A 8 -6.30 -18.25 -1.82
C GLN A 8 -6.37 -18.71 -0.36
N VAL A 9 -5.62 -18.08 0.52
CA VAL A 9 -5.72 -18.22 1.98
C VAL A 9 -5.78 -16.84 2.63
N ASN A 10 -6.75 -16.62 3.51
CA ASN A 10 -6.90 -15.38 4.28
C ASN A 10 -6.64 -15.64 5.76
N THR A 11 -5.95 -14.71 6.41
CA THR A 11 -5.85 -14.64 7.87
C THR A 11 -6.39 -13.31 8.36
N TYR A 12 -6.89 -13.28 9.59
CA TYR A 12 -7.60 -12.14 10.14
C TYR A 12 -7.01 -11.73 11.49
N THR A 13 -7.15 -10.46 11.84
CA THR A 13 -6.88 -9.96 13.20
C THR A 13 -7.92 -10.51 14.17
N PRO A 14 -7.69 -10.44 15.51
CA PRO A 14 -8.69 -10.82 16.50
C PRO A 14 -10.01 -10.03 16.40
N LEU A 15 -9.98 -8.85 15.76
CA LEU A 15 -11.16 -8.02 15.51
C LEU A 15 -11.87 -8.38 14.18
N GLY A 16 -11.40 -9.41 13.47
CA GLY A 16 -12.00 -9.87 12.21
C GLY A 16 -11.57 -9.09 10.96
N GLN A 17 -10.56 -8.22 11.06
CA GLN A 17 -10.04 -7.49 9.90
C GLN A 17 -9.08 -8.37 9.10
N LEU A 18 -9.11 -8.29 7.77
CA LEU A 18 -8.20 -9.08 6.92
C LEU A 18 -6.75 -8.68 7.20
N LYS A 19 -5.94 -9.58 7.76
CA LYS A 19 -4.54 -9.30 8.09
C LYS A 19 -3.60 -9.64 6.94
N GLN A 20 -3.83 -10.80 6.32
CA GLN A 20 -2.98 -11.27 5.22
C GLN A 20 -3.82 -12.08 4.24
N LYS A 21 -3.57 -11.88 2.96
CA LYS A 21 -4.11 -12.69 1.86
C LYS A 21 -2.95 -13.29 1.07
N LYS A 22 -2.93 -14.61 0.92
CA LYS A 22 -2.02 -15.32 0.02
C LYS A 22 -2.79 -15.76 -1.21
N ILE A 23 -2.22 -15.52 -2.39
CA ILE A 23 -2.74 -16.00 -3.68
C ILE A 23 -1.80 -17.12 -4.14
N SER A 24 -2.36 -18.22 -4.63
CA SER A 24 -1.59 -19.42 -4.94
C SER A 24 -2.06 -20.07 -6.24
N GLU A 25 -1.13 -20.79 -6.87
CA GLU A 25 -1.38 -21.79 -7.90
C GLU A 25 -0.84 -23.11 -7.34
N GLY A 26 -1.74 -24.01 -6.97
CA GLY A 26 -1.44 -25.24 -6.26
C GLY A 26 -0.84 -24.97 -4.88
N ASN A 27 0.36 -25.53 -4.67
CA ASN A 27 1.13 -25.34 -3.45
C ASN A 27 2.10 -24.14 -3.55
N THR A 28 2.13 -23.45 -4.69
CA THR A 28 3.03 -22.32 -4.93
C THR A 28 2.32 -21.02 -4.58
N ILE A 29 2.87 -20.27 -3.62
CA ILE A 29 2.38 -18.93 -3.31
C ILE A 29 2.92 -17.97 -4.37
N LEU A 30 2.01 -17.31 -5.08
CA LEU A 30 2.33 -16.32 -6.11
C LEU A 30 2.45 -14.92 -5.52
N GLN A 31 1.62 -14.57 -4.53
CA GLN A 31 1.63 -13.28 -3.85
C GLN A 31 1.23 -13.42 -2.40
N THR A 32 1.87 -12.64 -1.53
CA THR A 32 1.43 -12.38 -0.16
C THR A 32 1.05 -10.90 -0.08
N ILE A 33 -0.11 -10.62 0.52
CA ILE A 33 -0.64 -9.27 0.66
C ILE A 33 -0.90 -9.05 2.14
N ASP A 34 -0.09 -8.20 2.76
CA ASP A 34 -0.17 -7.84 4.17
C ASP A 34 -0.92 -6.53 4.34
N TYR A 35 -1.88 -6.52 5.25
CA TYR A 35 -2.72 -5.36 5.55
C TYR A 35 -2.47 -4.90 6.98
N THR A 36 -2.30 -3.59 7.16
CA THR A 36 -2.22 -2.98 8.49
C THR A 36 -3.33 -1.96 8.69
N TYR A 37 -3.71 -1.73 9.95
CA TYR A 37 -4.80 -0.83 10.32
C TYR A 37 -4.38 0.04 11.50
N ASN A 38 -4.95 1.23 11.58
CA ASN A 38 -4.88 2.05 12.80
C ASN A 38 -5.89 1.55 13.86
N ILE A 39 -5.84 2.16 15.05
CA ILE A 39 -6.71 1.80 16.18
C ILE A 39 -8.21 2.02 15.94
N ARG A 40 -8.58 2.82 14.93
CA ARG A 40 -9.98 3.05 14.50
C ARG A 40 -10.42 2.03 13.44
N GLY A 41 -9.53 1.11 13.08
CA GLY A 41 -9.77 0.08 12.08
C GLY A 41 -9.64 0.53 10.63
N TRP A 42 -9.12 1.73 10.37
CA TRP A 42 -8.86 2.20 9.01
C TRP A 42 -7.56 1.60 8.47
N LEU A 43 -7.56 1.24 7.19
CA LEU A 43 -6.40 0.67 6.51
C LEU A 43 -5.25 1.69 6.48
N THR A 44 -4.07 1.30 6.93
CA THR A 44 -2.86 2.15 6.91
C THR A 44 -1.82 1.69 5.90
N SER A 45 -1.77 0.39 5.59
CA SER A 45 -0.87 -0.10 4.53
C SER A 45 -1.35 -1.38 3.87
N ILE A 46 -0.89 -1.55 2.63
CA ILE A 46 -0.84 -2.82 1.90
C ILE A 46 0.63 -3.07 1.56
N ASN A 47 1.23 -4.13 2.05
CA ASN A 47 2.67 -4.41 1.91
C ASN A 47 3.53 -3.19 2.32
N ASN A 48 4.77 -3.08 1.84
CA ASN A 48 5.65 -1.93 2.10
C ASN A 48 6.22 -1.32 0.80
N PRO A 49 5.84 -0.08 0.44
CA PRO A 49 6.34 0.60 -0.76
C PRO A 49 7.86 0.63 -0.85
N SER A 50 8.57 0.77 0.26
CA SER A 50 10.04 0.83 0.28
C SER A 50 10.74 -0.52 0.08
N GLN A 51 10.01 -1.65 0.15
CA GLN A 51 10.57 -3.01 0.10
C GLN A 51 9.87 -3.93 -0.91
N VAL A 52 9.01 -3.37 -1.79
CA VAL A 52 8.12 -4.14 -2.68
C VAL A 52 8.85 -5.21 -3.50
N SER A 53 9.98 -4.89 -4.13
CA SER A 53 10.75 -5.85 -4.93
C SER A 53 11.57 -6.84 -4.09
N ILE A 54 11.97 -6.44 -2.88
CA ILE A 54 12.77 -7.28 -1.96
C ILE A 54 11.92 -8.42 -1.39
N ASN A 55 10.65 -8.13 -1.10
CA ASN A 55 9.71 -9.09 -0.53
C ASN A 55 9.02 -9.99 -1.58
N GLY A 56 9.24 -9.73 -2.87
CA GLY A 56 8.52 -10.41 -3.96
C GLY A 56 7.07 -9.94 -4.13
N ASP A 57 6.74 -8.78 -3.57
CA ASP A 57 5.43 -8.15 -3.72
C ASP A 57 5.34 -7.47 -5.10
N LEU A 58 4.16 -7.48 -5.72
CA LEU A 58 3.92 -6.76 -6.99
C LEU A 58 3.41 -5.34 -6.78
N PHE A 59 2.81 -5.08 -5.62
CA PHE A 59 2.20 -3.81 -5.24
C PHE A 59 2.37 -3.56 -3.76
N ALA A 60 2.60 -2.30 -3.40
CA ALA A 60 2.52 -1.84 -2.03
C ALA A 60 2.03 -0.38 -1.94
N MET A 61 1.41 -0.03 -0.82
CA MET A 61 0.79 1.27 -0.56
C MET A 61 0.81 1.60 0.93
N ASN A 62 1.04 2.87 1.29
CA ASN A 62 0.75 3.42 2.60
C ASN A 62 -0.30 4.54 2.51
N LEU A 63 -1.16 4.63 3.51
CA LEU A 63 -2.14 5.69 3.70
C LEU A 63 -1.83 6.42 5.00
N HIS A 64 -1.59 7.72 4.88
CA HIS A 64 -1.36 8.61 6.00
C HIS A 64 -2.67 9.31 6.37
N TYR A 65 -2.98 9.33 7.66
CA TYR A 65 -4.13 10.06 8.21
C TYR A 65 -3.60 11.15 9.12
N ASN A 66 -3.32 10.80 10.37
CA ASN A 66 -2.80 11.68 11.41
C ASN A 66 -1.26 11.62 11.53
N THR A 67 -0.58 11.25 10.44
CA THR A 67 0.88 11.07 10.37
C THR A 67 1.42 11.83 9.18
N GLU A 68 2.66 12.32 9.28
CA GLU A 68 3.39 12.91 8.17
C GLU A 68 4.41 11.91 7.62
N ASP A 69 4.61 11.92 6.31
CA ASP A 69 5.80 11.33 5.69
C ASP A 69 6.84 12.43 5.44
N ALA A 70 8.08 12.15 5.85
CA ALA A 70 9.16 13.11 5.72
C ALA A 70 9.44 13.43 4.24
N GLY A 71 9.14 14.67 3.84
CA GLY A 71 9.38 15.18 2.50
C GLY A 71 8.15 15.29 1.61
N LEU A 72 7.04 14.60 1.90
CA LEU A 72 5.77 14.79 1.18
C LEU A 72 5.02 16.07 1.58
N SER A 73 5.39 16.69 2.71
CA SER A 73 4.76 17.93 3.23
C SER A 73 3.24 17.82 3.46
N ASN A 74 2.73 16.60 3.67
CA ASN A 74 1.34 16.37 3.98
C ASN A 74 0.99 16.85 5.39
N GLN A 75 -0.25 17.31 5.59
CA GLN A 75 -0.70 17.81 6.88
C GLN A 75 -1.55 16.75 7.60
N PRO A 76 -1.28 16.42 8.88
CA PRO A 76 -2.03 15.42 9.64
C PRO A 76 -3.52 15.73 9.73
N MET A 77 -4.34 14.76 9.35
CA MET A 77 -5.80 14.81 9.35
C MET A 77 -6.37 13.92 10.46
N TYR A 78 -6.70 14.52 11.59
CA TYR A 78 -7.26 13.81 12.75
C TYR A 78 -8.76 13.45 12.60
N SER A 79 -9.43 14.10 11.64
CA SER A 79 -10.84 13.85 11.26
C SER A 79 -11.06 12.50 10.58
N GLY A 80 -9.98 11.87 10.07
CA GLY A 80 -10.04 10.63 9.30
C GLY A 80 -9.99 10.78 7.79
N ASN A 81 -9.79 12.01 7.32
CA ASN A 81 -9.35 12.24 5.96
C ASN A 81 -7.94 11.66 5.76
N ILE A 82 -7.63 11.22 4.54
CA ILE A 82 -6.31 10.74 4.17
C ILE A 82 -5.48 11.99 3.84
N SER A 83 -4.40 12.23 4.56
CA SER A 83 -3.50 13.36 4.30
C SER A 83 -2.59 13.09 3.11
N ALA A 84 -2.18 11.85 2.92
CA ALA A 84 -1.37 11.42 1.78
C ALA A 84 -1.52 9.91 1.52
N MET A 85 -1.27 9.52 0.28
CA MET A 85 -1.14 8.14 -0.15
C MET A 85 0.19 8.00 -0.87
N GLU A 86 0.98 6.98 -0.53
CA GLU A 86 2.15 6.59 -1.32
C GLU A 86 2.01 5.16 -1.81
N TRP A 87 2.59 4.85 -2.97
CA TRP A 87 2.57 3.51 -3.55
C TRP A 87 3.79 3.24 -4.41
N GLN A 88 4.06 1.95 -4.63
CA GLN A 88 5.03 1.48 -5.60
C GLN A 88 4.57 0.15 -6.20
N THR A 89 4.86 -0.06 -7.49
CA THR A 89 4.61 -1.32 -8.19
C THR A 89 5.90 -1.91 -8.74
N VAL A 90 5.86 -3.19 -9.10
CA VAL A 90 6.96 -3.89 -9.78
C VAL A 90 6.57 -4.17 -11.23
N GLN A 91 7.48 -3.84 -12.16
CA GLN A 91 7.39 -4.22 -13.55
C GLN A 91 8.08 -5.57 -13.77
N THR A 92 7.28 -6.59 -14.11
CA THR A 92 7.74 -7.95 -14.39
C THR A 92 7.87 -8.24 -15.89
N THR A 93 7.13 -7.52 -16.74
CA THR A 93 7.24 -7.69 -18.19
C THR A 93 8.46 -6.96 -18.74
N GLY A 94 9.31 -7.70 -19.47
CA GLY A 94 10.49 -7.16 -20.15
C GLY A 94 11.69 -6.90 -19.24
N HIS A 95 11.64 -7.27 -17.96
CA HIS A 95 12.71 -7.05 -16.99
C HIS A 95 13.00 -8.32 -16.20
N THR A 96 14.23 -8.80 -16.28
CA THR A 96 14.74 -9.95 -15.50
C THR A 96 16.12 -9.57 -14.94
N PRO A 97 16.26 -9.28 -13.64
CA PRO A 97 15.24 -9.35 -12.60
C PRO A 97 14.15 -8.25 -12.70
N PRO A 98 12.97 -8.44 -12.09
CA PRO A 98 11.94 -7.40 -12.02
C PRO A 98 12.45 -6.10 -11.38
N VAL A 99 11.92 -4.97 -11.84
CA VAL A 99 12.32 -3.62 -11.37
C VAL A 99 11.12 -2.86 -10.81
N THR A 100 11.36 -1.95 -9.88
CA THR A 100 10.31 -1.07 -9.34
C THR A 100 9.96 0.06 -10.32
N THR A 101 8.72 0.54 -10.30
CA THR A 101 8.25 1.66 -11.15
C THR A 101 8.53 3.05 -10.58
N GLY A 102 9.30 3.13 -9.48
CA GLY A 102 9.52 4.35 -8.70
C GLY A 102 8.39 4.57 -7.68
N ARG A 103 8.73 5.08 -6.49
CA ARG A 103 7.72 5.43 -5.49
C ARG A 103 6.97 6.68 -5.94
N LYS A 104 5.66 6.64 -5.83
CA LYS A 104 4.76 7.73 -6.20
C LYS A 104 3.86 8.05 -5.03
N ALA A 105 3.36 9.27 -4.99
CA ALA A 105 2.48 9.70 -3.92
C ALA A 105 1.48 10.76 -4.38
N TYR A 106 0.42 10.90 -3.59
CA TYR A 106 -0.49 12.02 -3.61
C TYR A 106 -0.56 12.64 -2.22
N VAL A 107 -0.51 13.96 -2.13
CA VAL A 107 -0.85 14.73 -0.93
C VAL A 107 -2.21 15.36 -1.13
N TYR A 108 -3.10 15.22 -0.15
CA TYR A 108 -4.46 15.71 -0.23
C TYR A 108 -4.69 16.89 0.72
N ARG A 109 -5.46 17.87 0.26
CA ARG A 109 -5.94 18.98 1.08
C ARG A 109 -7.45 19.06 1.01
N TYR A 110 -8.05 19.51 2.10
CA TYR A 110 -9.49 19.56 2.27
C TYR A 110 -9.91 20.97 2.64
N ASP A 111 -11.14 21.33 2.28
CA ASP A 111 -11.77 22.52 2.82
C ASP A 111 -12.25 22.27 4.27
N GLU A 112 -12.77 23.33 4.92
CA GLU A 112 -13.25 23.28 6.30
C GLU A 112 -14.42 22.30 6.52
N LEU A 113 -15.09 21.88 5.43
CA LEU A 113 -16.19 20.91 5.45
C LEU A 113 -15.72 19.49 5.12
N SER A 114 -14.41 19.23 5.14
CA SER A 114 -13.80 17.92 4.81
C SER A 114 -14.04 17.44 3.38
N ARG A 115 -14.26 18.35 2.42
CA ARG A 115 -14.33 18.00 1.00
C ARG A 115 -12.95 18.14 0.38
N LEU A 116 -12.59 17.19 -0.49
CA LEU A 116 -11.31 17.21 -1.20
C LEU A 116 -11.20 18.48 -2.05
N ALA A 117 -10.20 19.30 -1.75
CA ALA A 117 -9.95 20.57 -2.42
C ALA A 117 -8.74 20.50 -3.35
N LEU A 118 -7.76 19.64 -3.03
CA LEU A 118 -6.53 19.48 -3.81
C LEU A 118 -5.98 18.05 -3.71
N GLY A 119 -5.39 17.57 -4.81
CA GLY A 119 -4.53 16.40 -4.84
C GLY A 119 -3.23 16.72 -5.59
N GLU A 120 -2.10 16.70 -4.89
CA GLU A 120 -0.77 17.03 -5.41
C GLU A 120 -0.01 15.74 -5.68
N PHE A 121 0.33 15.46 -6.94
CA PHE A 121 1.12 14.29 -7.31
C PHE A 121 2.59 14.52 -6.98
N HIS A 122 3.25 13.49 -6.45
CA HIS A 122 4.68 13.45 -6.21
C HIS A 122 5.31 12.17 -6.71
N GLU A 123 6.57 12.27 -7.12
CA GLU A 123 7.42 11.13 -7.43
C GLU A 123 8.70 11.19 -6.61
N ASN A 124 9.11 10.05 -6.05
CA ASN A 124 10.36 9.98 -5.31
C ASN A 124 11.51 9.72 -6.27
N ASN A 125 12.39 10.70 -6.41
CA ASN A 125 13.61 10.58 -7.18
C ASN A 125 14.79 10.50 -6.21
N SER A 126 15.44 9.33 -6.17
CA SER A 126 16.66 9.10 -5.37
C SER A 126 16.52 9.50 -3.89
N GLY A 127 15.37 9.23 -3.27
CA GLY A 127 15.09 9.51 -1.86
C GLY A 127 14.41 10.85 -1.59
N SER A 128 14.23 11.71 -2.60
CA SER A 128 13.55 13.00 -2.46
C SER A 128 12.24 13.03 -3.23
N TRP A 129 11.17 13.50 -2.60
CA TRP A 129 9.89 13.75 -3.25
C TRP A 129 9.96 15.02 -4.11
N GLN A 130 9.53 14.92 -5.37
CA GLN A 130 9.47 16.02 -6.34
C GLN A 130 8.04 16.27 -6.80
#